data_AF-A0A538U755-F1
#
_entry.id   AF-A0A538U755-F1
#
_cell.length_a   1.000
_cell.length_b   1.000
_cell.length_c   1.000
_cell.angle_alpha   90.00
_cell.angle_beta   90.00
_cell.angle_gamma   90.00
#
_symmetry.space_group_name_H-M   'P 1'
#
loop_
_entity.id
_entity.type
_entity.pdbx_description
1 polymer ?
#
loop_
_entity_poly.entity_id
_entity_poly.type
_entity_poly.pdbx_seq_one_letter_code
_entity_poly.pdbx_strand_id
1 'polypeptide(L)'
;GVATAGIFLPAFVFVAASGPLVPRLRRSPAAGAFLDGVNVASLALMAAVTWHLGRTAIVDPITVLLFIAGAIALLRYRVSPLWLVLAGALAGALFGHPH
;
A
#
# COMPACT_ATOMS: atom_id res chain seq x y z
N GLY A 1 -18.88 -10.64 13.90
CA GLY A 1 -18.28 -11.18 15.13
C GLY A 1 -17.40 -12.38 14.83
N VAL A 2 -18.01 -13.55 14.66
CA VAL A 2 -17.30 -14.83 14.46
C VAL A 2 -16.45 -14.87 13.18
N ALA A 3 -16.93 -14.30 12.07
CA ALA A 3 -16.15 -14.20 10.82
C ALA A 3 -14.90 -13.31 10.96
N THR A 4 -15.00 -12.23 11.73
CA THR A 4 -13.87 -11.34 12.03
C THR A 4 -12.85 -12.07 12.89
N ALA A 5 -13.28 -12.76 13.94
CA ALA A 5 -12.38 -13.58 14.75
C ALA A 5 -11.71 -14.69 13.91
N GLY A 6 -12.44 -15.38 13.03
CA GLY A 6 -11.89 -16.42 12.16
C GLY A 6 -10.81 -15.93 11.18
N ILE A 7 -10.91 -14.69 10.69
CA ILE A 7 -9.92 -14.10 9.75
C ILE A 7 -8.72 -13.48 10.49
N PHE A 8 -8.97 -12.81 11.63
CA PHE A 8 -7.93 -12.07 12.35
C PHE A 8 -7.17 -12.91 13.38
N LEU A 9 -7.80 -13.92 14.00
CA LEU A 9 -7.17 -14.77 15.01
C LEU A 9 -5.93 -15.53 14.48
N PRO A 10 -5.95 -16.11 13.25
CA PRO A 10 -4.75 -16.72 12.67
C PRO A 10 -3.63 -15.70 12.49
N ALA A 11 -3.94 -14.50 11.97
CA ALA A 11 -2.95 -13.44 11.78
C ALA A 11 -2.30 -13.02 13.11
N PHE A 12 -3.08 -12.90 14.19
CA PHE A 12 -2.57 -12.60 15.53
C PHE A 12 -1.62 -13.68 16.05
N VAL A 13 -1.95 -14.95 15.84
CA VAL A 13 -1.09 -16.09 16.24
C VAL A 13 0.24 -16.04 15.47
N PHE A 14 0.21 -15.79 14.15
CA PHE A 14 1.42 -15.65 13.35
C PHE A 14 2.27 -14.43 13.76
N VAL A 15 1.65 -13.29 14.09
CA VAL A 15 2.35 -12.09 14.58
C VAL A 15 3.01 -12.36 15.94
N ALA A 16 2.28 -12.98 16.87
CA ALA A 16 2.81 -13.35 18.18
C ALA A 16 3.98 -14.34 18.07
N ALA A 17 3.90 -15.30 17.15
CA ALA A 17 4.98 -16.26 16.90
C ALA A 17 6.20 -15.63 16.18
N SER A 18 5.99 -14.64 15.31
CA SER A 18 7.07 -13.99 14.55
C SER A 18 7.85 -12.94 15.34
N GLY A 19 7.22 -12.27 16.30
CA GLY A 19 7.87 -11.27 17.18
C GLY A 19 9.21 -11.70 17.80
N PRO A 20 9.34 -12.90 18.40
CA PRO A 20 10.61 -13.39 18.96
C PRO A 20 11.50 -14.14 17.96
N LEU A 21 11.01 -14.49 16.77
CA LEU A 21 11.74 -15.25 15.75
C LEU A 21 12.55 -14.34 14.82
N VAL A 22 11.99 -13.18 14.45
CA VAL A 22 12.62 -12.19 13.57
C VAL A 22 13.94 -11.63 14.13
N PRO A 23 14.07 -11.25 15.43
CA PRO A 23 15.33 -10.74 15.98
C PRO A 23 16.44 -11.81 16.03
N ARG A 24 16.06 -13.09 16.18
CA ARG A 24 17.01 -14.21 16.21
C ARG A 24 17.55 -14.52 14.82
N LEU A 25 16.72 -14.41 13.79
CA LEU A 25 17.13 -14.58 12.39
C LEU A 25 18.10 -13.47 11.95
N ARG A 26 17.86 -12.21 12.37
CA ARG A 26 18.76 -11.07 12.10
C ARG A 26 20.13 -11.14 12.78
N ARG A 27 20.34 -11.99 13.79
CA ARG A 27 21.67 -12.18 14.41
C ARG A 27 22.63 -13.00 13.53
N SER A 28 22.12 -13.70 12.50
CA SER A 28 22.96 -14.44 11.54
C SER A 28 23.16 -13.62 10.26
N PRO A 29 24.41 -13.37 9.81
CA PRO A 29 24.71 -12.61 8.60
C PRO A 29 24.02 -13.15 7.33
N ALA A 30 23.92 -14.48 7.21
CA ALA A 30 23.30 -15.13 6.06
C ALA A 30 21.77 -14.92 6.00
N ALA A 31 21.11 -14.98 7.16
CA ALA A 31 19.67 -14.71 7.25
C ALA A 31 19.33 -13.23 7.08
N GLY A 32 20.20 -12.31 7.53
CA GLY A 32 20.08 -10.88 7.25
C GLY A 32 20.09 -10.61 5.74
N ALA A 33 21.07 -11.15 5.01
CA ALA A 33 21.16 -11.00 3.56
C ALA A 33 19.95 -11.58 2.81
N PHE A 34 19.41 -12.73 3.23
CA PHE A 34 18.18 -13.29 2.67
C PHE A 34 16.97 -12.38 2.91
N LEU A 35 16.78 -11.89 4.14
CA LEU A 35 15.68 -10.98 4.49
C LEU A 35 15.78 -9.65 3.73
N ASP A 36 16.97 -9.11 3.54
CA ASP A 36 17.19 -7.91 2.73
C ASP A 36 16.85 -8.18 1.25
N GLY A 37 17.23 -9.34 0.71
CA GLY A 37 16.82 -9.77 -0.62
C GLY A 37 15.29 -9.87 -0.78
N VAL A 38 14.59 -10.46 0.20
CA VAL A 38 13.12 -10.53 0.21
C VAL A 38 12.48 -9.16 0.33
N ASN A 39 13.05 -8.26 1.16
CA ASN A 39 12.54 -6.89 1.30
C ASN A 39 12.70 -6.10 0.00
N VAL A 40 13.87 -6.18 -0.65
CA VAL A 40 14.11 -5.56 -1.96
C VAL A 40 13.19 -6.15 -3.03
N ALA A 41 12.99 -7.47 -3.04
CA ALA A 41 12.04 -8.11 -3.96
C ALA A 41 10.60 -7.64 -3.72
N SER A 42 10.21 -7.50 -2.45
CA SER A 42 8.90 -6.97 -2.05
C SER A 42 8.72 -5.51 -2.48
N LEU A 43 9.76 -4.68 -2.31
CA LEU A 43 9.76 -3.29 -2.78
C LEU A 43 9.67 -3.21 -4.30
N ALA A 44 10.42 -4.04 -5.02
CA ALA A 44 10.37 -4.12 -6.47
C ALA A 44 8.97 -4.53 -6.96
N LEU A 45 8.34 -5.50 -6.29
CA LEU A 45 6.96 -5.91 -6.58
C LEU A 45 5.96 -4.79 -6.29
N MET A 46 6.07 -4.12 -5.14
CA MET A 46 5.22 -2.96 -4.79
C MET A 46 5.34 -1.88 -5.86
N ALA A 47 6.57 -1.51 -6.25
CA ALA A 47 6.81 -0.52 -7.28
C ALA A 47 6.24 -0.95 -8.64
N ALA A 48 6.42 -2.22 -9.03
CA ALA A 48 5.89 -2.75 -10.29
C ALA A 48 4.36 -2.73 -10.33
N VAL A 49 3.70 -3.14 -9.23
CA VAL A 49 2.23 -3.12 -9.11
C VAL A 49 1.72 -1.68 -9.07
N THR A 50 2.36 -0.79 -8.31
CA THR A 50 2.01 0.64 -8.29
C THR A 50 2.15 1.27 -9.66
N TRP A 51 3.21 0.94 -10.41
CA TRP A 51 3.40 1.41 -11.78
C TRP A 51 2.30 0.90 -12.70
N HIS A 52 2.01 -0.40 -12.65
CA HIS A 52 0.96 -1.01 -13.45
C HIS A 52 -0.40 -0.37 -13.18
N LEU A 53 -0.78 -0.27 -11.89
CA LEU A 53 -2.04 0.31 -11.45
C LEU A 53 -2.14 1.81 -11.79
N GLY A 54 -1.03 2.55 -11.62
CA GLY A 54 -0.95 3.97 -11.97
C GLY A 54 -1.16 4.21 -13.47
N ARG A 55 -0.54 3.41 -14.33
CA ARG A 55 -0.73 3.53 -15.79
C ARG A 55 -2.15 3.15 -16.24
N THR A 56 -2.80 2.22 -15.56
CA THR A 56 -4.20 1.88 -15.84
C THR A 56 -5.20 2.88 -15.25
N ALA A 57 -4.82 3.58 -14.18
CA ALA A 57 -5.68 4.56 -13.52
C ALA A 57 -5.60 5.95 -14.18
N ILE A 58 -4.46 6.31 -14.77
CA ILE A 58 -4.25 7.59 -15.44
C ILE A 58 -4.56 7.43 -16.92
N VAL A 59 -5.83 7.65 -17.29
CA VAL A 59 -6.31 7.49 -18.67
C VAL A 59 -6.71 8.82 -19.32
N ASP A 60 -6.91 9.88 -18.53
CA ASP A 60 -7.44 11.15 -18.98
C ASP A 60 -6.76 12.36 -18.28
N PRO A 61 -6.85 13.58 -18.86
CA PRO A 61 -6.22 14.78 -18.29
C PRO A 61 -6.71 15.12 -16.87
N ILE A 62 -7.93 14.72 -16.50
CA ILE A 62 -8.50 14.97 -15.18
C ILE A 62 -7.87 14.00 -14.15
N THR A 63 -7.69 12.73 -14.48
CA THR A 63 -6.96 11.77 -13.62
C THR A 63 -5.49 12.16 -13.44
N VAL A 64 -4.82 12.70 -14.46
CA VAL A 64 -3.45 13.25 -14.32
C VAL A 64 -3.44 14.39 -13.29
N LEU A 65 -4.38 15.34 -13.38
CA LEU A 65 -4.45 16.47 -12.47
C LEU A 65 -4.73 16.00 -11.03
N LEU A 66 -5.65 15.06 -10.85
CA LEU A 66 -5.95 14.44 -9.56
C LEU A 66 -4.75 13.71 -8.97
N PHE A 67 -4.00 12.98 -9.79
CA PHE A 67 -2.77 12.30 -9.38
C PHE A 67 -1.72 13.30 -8.87
N ILE A 68 -1.46 14.38 -9.62
CA ILE A 68 -0.49 15.41 -9.23
C ILE A 68 -0.96 16.15 -7.96
N ALA A 69 -2.22 16.57 -7.90
CA ALA A 69 -2.78 17.26 -6.73
C ALA A 69 -2.74 16.37 -5.48
N GLY A 70 -3.12 15.09 -5.61
CA GLY A 70 -3.07 14.12 -4.54
C GLY A 70 -1.63 13.83 -4.07
N ALA A 71 -0.68 13.68 -4.99
CA ALA A 71 0.73 13.49 -4.67
C ALA A 71 1.31 14.70 -3.92
N ILE A 72 1.02 15.92 -4.37
CA ILE A 72 1.45 17.16 -3.68
C ILE A 72 0.81 17.25 -2.29
N ALA A 73 -0.50 16.99 -2.18
CA ALA A 73 -1.20 17.01 -0.90
C ALA A 73 -0.63 16.00 0.09
N LEU A 74 -0.34 14.78 -0.36
CA LEU A 74 0.22 13.72 0.49
C LEU A 74 1.66 14.06 0.93
N LEU A 75 2.51 14.51 0.01
CA LEU A 75 3.93 14.75 0.29
C LEU A 75 4.18 16.06 1.06
N ARG A 76 3.45 17.13 0.74
CA ARG A 76 3.68 18.47 1.32
C ARG A 76 2.85 18.74 2.56
N TYR A 77 1.61 18.26 2.60
CA TYR A 77 0.63 18.60 3.63
C TYR A 77 0.32 17.42 4.57
N ARG A 78 0.90 16.23 4.34
CA ARG A 78 0.67 15.00 5.12
C ARG A 78 -0.81 14.75 5.39
N VAL A 79 -1.65 15.02 4.39
CA VAL A 79 -3.09 14.81 4.49
C VAL A 79 -3.34 13.33 4.73
N SER A 80 -4.31 13.01 5.59
CA SER A 80 -4.62 11.61 5.85
C SER A 80 -5.03 10.93 4.53
N PRO A 81 -4.57 9.69 4.27
CA PRO A 81 -4.95 8.95 3.07
C PRO A 81 -6.48 8.83 2.92
N LEU A 82 -7.20 8.81 4.04
CA LEU A 82 -8.66 8.74 4.07
C LEU A 82 -9.31 9.94 3.38
N TRP A 83 -8.84 11.16 3.67
CA TRP A 83 -9.36 12.39 3.06
C TRP A 83 -9.02 12.47 1.56
N LEU A 84 -7.84 12.00 1.18
CA LEU A 84 -7.42 11.96 -0.22
C LEU A 84 -8.27 10.98 -1.05
N VAL A 85 -8.56 9.80 -0.50
CA VAL A 85 -9.42 8.80 -1.16
C VAL A 85 -10.85 9.32 -1.29
N LEU A 86 -11.40 9.94 -0.23
CA LEU A 86 -12.74 10.54 -0.29
C LEU A 86 -12.84 11.68 -1.31
N ALA A 87 -11.87 12.58 -1.35
CA ALA A 87 -11.83 13.67 -2.32
C ALA A 87 -11.71 13.14 -3.76
N GLY A 88 -10.86 12.14 -3.97
CA GLY A 88 -10.72 11.47 -5.28
C GLY A 88 -11.99 10.76 -5.72
N ALA A 89 -12.68 10.07 -4.81
CA ALA A 89 -13.95 9.40 -5.09
C ALA A 89 -15.07 10.39 -5.44
N LEU A 90 -15.16 11.50 -4.71
CA LEU A 90 -16.14 12.56 -5.00
C LEU A 90 -15.84 13.24 -6.34
N ALA A 91 -14.58 13.54 -6.62
CA ALA A 91 -14.18 14.10 -7.91
C ALA A 91 -14.48 13.12 -9.06
N GLY A 92 -14.18 11.83 -8.88
CA GLY A 92 -14.51 10.79 -9.84
C GLY A 92 -16.02 10.64 -10.08
N ALA A 93 -16.86 10.76 -9.04
CA ALA A 93 -18.31 10.69 -9.18
C ALA A 93 -18.91 11.93 -9.89
N LEU A 94 -18.29 13.11 -9.74
CA LEU A 94 -18.77 14.36 -10.34
C LEU A 94 -18.28 14.55 -11.78
N PHE A 95 -17.07 14.09 -12.09
CA PHE A 95 -16.43 14.27 -13.40
C PHE A 95 -16.37 13.00 -14.26
N GLY A 96 -16.63 11.83 -13.67
CA GLY A 96 -16.79 10.57 -14.39
C GLY A 96 -18.12 10.57 -15.15
N HIS A 97 -18.10 11.08 -16.39
CA HIS A 97 -19.23 10.94 -17.30
C HIS A 97 -19.60 9.46 -17.46
N PRO A 98 -20.88 9.07 -17.26
CA PRO A 98 -21.34 7.70 -17.50
C PRO A 98 -21.46 7.48 -19.01
N HIS A 99 -20.49 6.79 -19.61
CA HIS A 99 -20.57 6.23 -20.95
C HIS A 99 -20.14 4.77 -20.91
#